data_AF-A0A3D4USK2-F1
#
_entry.id   AF-A0A3D4USK2-F1
#
_cell.length_a   1.000
_cell.length_b   1.000
_cell.length_c   1.000
_cell.angle_alpha   90.00
_cell.angle_beta   90.00
_cell.angle_gamma   90.00
#
_symmetry.space_group_name_H-M   'P 1'
#
loop_
_entity.id
_entity.type
_entity.pdbx_description
1 polymer ?
#
loop_
_entity_poly.entity_id
_entity_poly.type
_entity_poly.pdbx_seq_one_letter_code
_entity_poly.pdbx_strand_id
1 'polypeptide(L)'
;MNLSKSLLILAAFIFTISCDTNNTNDEIATPDSYEFTRSGQSTVSFSGQTTRIKMATELSVAMTDFDNSTEELLLEMYRNETANGGDANPYSDADLNAAIKSVKSKVAASTDFFSTNTATSVELKNQFETWISAQINEVFPNQNVEAQPGIAGQIADGTSTRYVSAKGFEYNQMLAKGLIGALMADQILNNYVSVSVLDAGNNVEENTAKVTLDGKAYTNMEHKWDEAYGYLFGVSQNKAKPLATIGEDDDFLNEYVGKVNSDPDFEGIAQEIFDAYALGRAAIVENDYDLRDEQATILRNRISTVLAVRAVYYLESGINALQETPTNYGAAFHDLSEAYGFMFSL
;
A
#
# COMPACT_ATOMS: atom_id res chain seq x y z
N MET A 1 20.26 64.64 -3.59
CA MET A 1 18.92 64.66 -2.99
C MET A 1 18.11 63.58 -3.69
N ASN A 2 17.92 62.45 -3.00
CA ASN A 2 16.76 61.52 -3.02
C ASN A 2 16.25 61.00 -4.39
N LEU A 3 15.89 59.74 -4.60
CA LEU A 3 15.71 58.55 -3.76
C LEU A 3 15.60 57.35 -4.72
N SER A 4 15.94 56.17 -4.22
CA SER A 4 15.77 54.83 -4.81
C SER A 4 14.41 54.57 -5.46
N LYS A 5 14.39 53.86 -6.59
CA LYS A 5 13.21 53.12 -7.06
C LYS A 5 13.46 51.62 -6.91
N SER A 6 13.10 51.08 -5.75
CA SER A 6 12.89 49.64 -5.58
C SER A 6 11.53 49.29 -6.20
N LEU A 7 11.54 48.35 -7.13
CA LEU A 7 10.34 47.79 -7.75
C LEU A 7 9.85 46.66 -6.84
N LEU A 8 8.81 46.93 -6.05
CA LEU A 8 8.09 45.91 -5.28
C LEU A 8 7.01 45.32 -6.20
N ILE A 9 7.15 44.06 -6.60
CA ILE A 9 6.11 43.31 -7.30
C ILE A 9 5.20 42.73 -6.21
N LEU A 10 4.04 43.36 -6.03
CA LEU A 10 2.97 42.85 -5.18
C LEU A 10 2.20 41.79 -5.98
N ALA A 11 2.45 40.51 -5.73
CA ALA A 11 1.63 39.42 -6.24
C ALA A 11 0.30 39.41 -5.48
N ALA A 12 -0.77 39.88 -6.14
CA ALA A 12 -2.12 39.76 -5.63
C ALA A 12 -2.62 38.33 -5.86
N PHE A 13 -2.64 37.52 -4.80
CA PHE A 13 -3.40 36.27 -4.78
C PHE A 13 -4.90 36.62 -4.74
N ILE A 14 -5.58 36.42 -5.86
CA ILE A 14 -7.04 36.48 -5.94
C ILE A 14 -7.56 35.12 -5.47
N PHE A 15 -7.98 35.03 -4.21
CA PHE A 15 -8.86 33.96 -3.76
C PHE A 15 -10.25 34.21 -4.36
N THR A 16 -10.62 33.43 -5.39
CA THR A 16 -12.02 33.36 -5.83
C THR A 16 -12.77 32.46 -4.86
N ILE A 17 -13.43 33.07 -3.88
CA ILE A 17 -14.51 32.44 -3.14
C ILE A 17 -15.71 32.38 -4.10
N SER A 18 -16.00 31.18 -4.61
CA SER A 18 -17.27 30.91 -5.28
C SER A 18 -18.32 30.64 -4.20
N CYS A 19 -19.03 31.69 -3.77
CA CYS A 19 -20.30 31.51 -3.08
C CYS A 19 -21.36 31.24 -4.13
N ASP A 20 -21.78 29.98 -4.26
CA ASP A 20 -23.09 29.67 -4.82
C ASP A 20 -24.08 29.45 -3.67
N THR A 21 -25.17 30.20 -3.71
CA THR A 21 -26.16 30.30 -2.63
C THR A 21 -27.23 29.24 -2.83
N ASN A 22 -27.21 28.19 -2.00
CA ASN A 22 -28.36 27.48 -1.39
C ASN A 22 -27.96 26.06 -0.97
N ASN A 23 -27.32 25.91 0.19
CA ASN A 23 -27.46 24.68 0.98
C ASN A 23 -27.15 24.99 2.45
N THR A 24 -28.11 24.72 3.33
CA THR A 24 -27.92 24.77 4.79
C THR A 24 -27.29 23.47 5.28
N ASN A 25 -26.20 23.01 4.66
CA ASN A 25 -25.39 21.93 5.22
C ASN A 25 -24.30 22.59 6.06
N ASP A 26 -24.37 22.36 7.37
CA ASP A 26 -23.21 22.52 8.22
C ASP A 26 -22.05 21.73 7.59
N GLU A 27 -20.97 22.42 7.25
CA GLU A 27 -19.79 21.80 6.63
C GLU A 27 -19.26 20.69 7.57
N ILE A 28 -19.17 19.45 7.07
CA ILE A 28 -18.66 18.33 7.85
C ILE A 28 -17.19 18.60 8.15
N ALA A 29 -16.87 18.89 9.42
CA ALA A 29 -15.50 19.10 9.83
C ALA A 29 -14.67 17.83 9.66
N THR A 30 -13.44 17.96 9.18
CA THR A 30 -12.50 16.84 9.11
C THR A 30 -12.16 16.37 10.52
N PRO A 31 -12.36 15.08 10.86
CA PRO A 31 -12.00 14.58 12.19
C PRO A 31 -10.49 14.57 12.43
N ASP A 32 -10.05 15.04 13.60
CA ASP A 32 -8.65 15.00 14.04
C ASP A 32 -8.15 13.59 14.43
N SER A 33 -9.06 12.62 14.52
CA SER A 33 -8.77 11.20 14.77
C SER A 33 -9.69 10.29 13.97
N TYR A 34 -9.18 9.11 13.63
CA TYR A 34 -9.97 8.07 12.98
C TYR A 34 -10.73 7.22 14.02
N GLU A 35 -11.58 7.88 14.80
CA GLU A 35 -12.40 7.26 15.84
C GLU A 35 -13.89 7.49 15.56
N PHE A 36 -14.61 6.40 15.30
CA PHE A 36 -16.03 6.44 15.00
C PHE A 36 -16.76 5.48 15.95
N THR A 37 -17.86 5.95 16.53
CA THR A 37 -18.63 5.17 17.50
C THR A 37 -20.12 5.19 17.20
N ARG A 38 -20.79 4.08 17.52
CA ARG A 38 -22.25 3.95 17.51
C ARG A 38 -22.67 3.28 18.81
N SER A 39 -23.54 3.93 19.56
CA SER A 39 -24.00 3.44 20.88
C SER A 39 -22.86 3.12 21.85
N GLY A 40 -21.81 3.93 21.84
CA GLY A 40 -20.63 3.76 22.71
C GLY A 40 -19.70 2.61 22.34
N GLN A 41 -19.90 1.96 21.19
CA GLN A 41 -19.00 0.94 20.64
C GLN A 41 -18.27 1.49 19.42
N SER A 42 -17.01 1.10 19.22
CA SER A 42 -16.28 1.43 17.99
C SER A 42 -16.95 0.81 16.77
N THR A 43 -17.06 1.58 15.70
CA THR A 43 -17.49 1.10 14.38
C THR A 43 -16.32 0.80 13.45
N VAL A 44 -15.09 1.15 13.85
CA VAL A 44 -13.90 0.99 13.01
C VAL A 44 -13.44 -0.47 13.02
N SER A 45 -13.32 -1.09 11.84
CA SER A 45 -12.90 -2.50 11.74
C SER A 45 -12.14 -2.80 10.45
N PHE A 46 -10.94 -3.36 10.57
CA PHE A 46 -10.07 -3.71 9.43
C PHE A 46 -9.04 -4.80 9.78
N SER A 47 -9.36 -5.70 10.71
CA SER A 47 -8.39 -6.71 11.18
C SER A 47 -7.86 -7.59 10.04
N GLY A 48 -8.67 -7.86 9.02
CA GLY A 48 -8.26 -8.64 7.85
C GLY A 48 -7.16 -7.97 7.02
N GLN A 49 -7.05 -6.64 7.07
CA GLN A 49 -6.00 -5.87 6.41
C GLN A 49 -4.72 -5.93 7.23
N THR A 50 -4.81 -5.66 8.54
CA THR A 50 -3.69 -5.82 9.48
C THR A 50 -3.07 -7.22 9.37
N THR A 51 -3.90 -8.27 9.34
CA THR A 51 -3.43 -9.66 9.17
C THR A 51 -2.65 -9.82 7.87
N ARG A 52 -3.15 -9.31 6.73
CA ARG A 52 -2.47 -9.49 5.44
C ARG A 52 -1.16 -8.72 5.34
N ILE A 53 -1.08 -7.52 5.92
CA ILE A 53 0.18 -6.75 5.97
C ILE A 53 1.22 -7.55 6.77
N LYS A 54 0.86 -8.04 7.96
CA LYS A 54 1.75 -8.87 8.79
C LYS A 54 2.17 -10.17 8.09
N MET A 55 1.24 -10.84 7.41
CA MET A 55 1.53 -12.03 6.60
C MET A 55 2.54 -11.72 5.49
N ALA A 56 2.35 -10.59 4.79
CA ALA A 56 3.29 -10.14 3.76
C ALA A 56 4.66 -9.77 4.36
N THR A 57 4.70 -9.17 5.56
CA THR A 57 5.94 -8.86 6.27
C THR A 57 6.72 -10.14 6.58
N GLU A 58 6.09 -11.14 7.21
CA GLU A 58 6.76 -12.40 7.51
C GLU A 58 7.23 -13.12 6.23
N LEU A 59 6.43 -13.13 5.16
CA LEU A 59 6.82 -13.66 3.86
C LEU A 59 8.07 -12.94 3.30
N SER A 60 8.07 -11.61 3.31
CA SER A 60 9.18 -10.81 2.79
C SER A 60 10.48 -11.06 3.56
N VAL A 61 10.41 -11.20 4.89
CA VAL A 61 11.56 -11.56 5.74
C VAL A 61 12.05 -12.98 5.40
N ALA A 62 11.13 -13.95 5.32
CA ALA A 62 11.45 -15.34 5.04
C ALA A 62 12.12 -15.54 3.67
N MET A 63 11.84 -14.68 2.67
CA MET A 63 12.52 -14.72 1.37
C MET A 63 14.04 -14.51 1.44
N THR A 64 14.57 -14.05 2.58
CA THR A 64 16.02 -13.88 2.81
C THR A 64 16.56 -14.74 3.97
N ASP A 65 15.72 -15.59 4.55
CA ASP A 65 16.15 -16.57 5.55
C ASP A 65 16.70 -17.83 4.87
N PHE A 66 17.99 -17.78 4.53
CA PHE A 66 18.68 -18.86 3.83
C PHE A 66 18.80 -20.17 4.62
N ASP A 67 18.64 -20.12 5.94
CA ASP A 67 18.83 -21.28 6.81
C ASP A 67 17.53 -22.05 7.03
N ASN A 68 16.38 -21.37 7.02
CA ASN A 68 15.10 -21.96 7.39
C ASN A 68 14.06 -22.02 6.27
N SER A 69 14.19 -21.20 5.21
CA SER A 69 13.16 -21.13 4.17
C SER A 69 13.29 -22.22 3.12
N THR A 70 12.13 -22.74 2.70
CA THR A 70 11.98 -23.66 1.56
C THR A 70 10.97 -23.08 0.56
N GLU A 71 10.99 -23.58 -0.68
CA GLU A 71 9.99 -23.18 -1.68
C GLU A 71 8.57 -23.50 -1.23
N GLU A 72 8.38 -24.66 -0.59
CA GLU A 72 7.11 -25.05 -0.01
C GLU A 72 6.65 -24.05 1.05
N LEU A 73 7.50 -23.72 2.04
CA LEU A 73 7.17 -22.77 3.09
C LEU A 73 6.76 -21.41 2.53
N LEU A 74 7.56 -20.84 1.62
CA LEU A 74 7.28 -19.50 1.09
C LEU A 74 6.00 -19.45 0.24
N LEU A 75 5.73 -20.50 -0.54
CA LEU A 75 4.47 -20.62 -1.28
C LEU A 75 3.27 -20.78 -0.32
N GLU A 76 3.44 -21.54 0.76
CA GLU A 76 2.44 -21.69 1.80
C GLU A 76 2.18 -20.39 2.55
N MET A 77 3.21 -19.60 2.88
CA MET A 77 3.03 -18.25 3.43
C MET A 77 2.19 -17.40 2.46
N TYR A 78 2.55 -17.35 1.17
CA TYR A 78 1.78 -16.56 0.21
C TYR A 78 0.31 -16.99 0.07
N ARG A 79 0.04 -18.30 0.07
CA ARG A 79 -1.29 -18.90 -0.13
C ARG A 79 -2.12 -19.00 1.16
N ASN A 80 -1.45 -19.06 2.31
CA ASN A 80 -1.95 -19.52 3.61
C ASN A 80 -2.68 -20.88 3.57
N GLU A 81 -2.18 -21.79 2.72
CA GLU A 81 -2.68 -23.14 2.57
C GLU A 81 -1.58 -24.00 1.92
N THR A 82 -1.60 -25.30 2.23
CA THR A 82 -0.74 -26.30 1.58
C THR A 82 -1.11 -26.40 0.09
N ALA A 83 -0.24 -27.01 -0.72
CA ALA A 83 -0.50 -27.21 -2.15
C ALA A 83 -1.81 -27.99 -2.46
N ASN A 84 -2.34 -28.74 -1.49
CA ASN A 84 -3.59 -29.49 -1.61
C ASN A 84 -4.80 -28.78 -0.97
N GLY A 85 -4.67 -27.52 -0.54
CA GLY A 85 -5.74 -26.73 0.10
C GLY A 85 -5.98 -27.07 1.57
N GLY A 86 -5.04 -27.77 2.22
CA GLY A 86 -5.05 -28.00 3.67
C GLY A 86 -4.46 -26.82 4.44
N ASP A 87 -4.68 -26.77 5.75
CA ASP A 87 -4.07 -25.77 6.64
C ASP A 87 -2.54 -25.96 6.73
N ALA A 88 -1.78 -24.89 6.46
CA ALA A 88 -0.32 -24.91 6.43
C ALA A 88 0.32 -24.39 7.72
N ASN A 89 -0.37 -23.51 8.48
CA ASN A 89 0.21 -22.77 9.61
C ASN A 89 1.65 -22.26 9.37
N PRO A 90 1.92 -21.51 8.27
CA PRO A 90 3.29 -21.23 7.83
C PRO A 90 3.95 -20.02 8.53
N TYR A 91 3.24 -19.36 9.45
CA TYR A 91 3.71 -18.13 10.12
C TYR A 91 4.27 -18.40 11.51
N SER A 92 5.16 -17.51 11.95
CA SER A 92 5.68 -17.51 13.32
C SER A 92 4.65 -16.99 14.32
N ASP A 93 3.82 -16.02 13.93
CA ASP A 93 2.70 -15.53 14.73
C ASP A 93 1.49 -16.48 14.63
N ALA A 94 1.11 -17.07 15.76
CA ALA A 94 0.00 -18.01 15.86
C ALA A 94 -1.36 -17.39 15.48
N ASP A 95 -1.53 -16.07 15.64
CA ASP A 95 -2.77 -15.39 15.25
C ASP A 95 -2.91 -15.30 13.72
N LEU A 96 -1.79 -15.26 12.98
CA LEU A 96 -1.81 -15.30 11.52
C LEU A 96 -2.19 -16.68 11.00
N ASN A 97 -1.66 -17.73 11.66
CA ASN A 97 -1.99 -19.12 11.38
C ASN A 97 -3.48 -19.45 11.64
N ALA A 98 -4.05 -18.89 12.71
CA ALA A 98 -5.47 -19.04 13.00
C ALA A 98 -6.39 -18.27 12.01
N ALA A 99 -5.85 -17.35 11.21
CA ALA A 99 -6.63 -16.53 10.29
C ALA A 99 -6.89 -17.24 8.96
N ILE A 100 -8.12 -17.22 8.47
CA ILE A 100 -8.50 -17.73 7.13
C ILE A 100 -8.11 -16.79 5.97
N LYS A 101 -7.29 -15.77 6.24
CA LYS A 101 -6.89 -14.76 5.24
C LYS A 101 -5.60 -15.22 4.57
N SER A 102 -5.36 -14.76 3.36
CA SER A 102 -4.07 -14.95 2.69
C SER A 102 -3.69 -13.74 1.86
N VAL A 103 -2.38 -13.56 1.62
CA VAL A 103 -1.84 -12.54 0.72
C VAL A 103 -2.37 -12.79 -0.70
N LYS A 104 -2.20 -14.00 -1.22
CA LYS A 104 -2.61 -14.39 -2.58
C LYS A 104 -4.08 -14.12 -2.88
N SER A 105 -4.99 -14.31 -1.90
CA SER A 105 -6.42 -14.09 -2.12
C SER A 105 -6.80 -12.65 -2.49
N LYS A 106 -5.94 -11.67 -2.15
CA LYS A 106 -6.20 -10.25 -2.36
C LYS A 106 -5.22 -9.55 -3.30
N VAL A 107 -4.19 -10.24 -3.76
CA VAL A 107 -3.38 -9.77 -4.90
C VAL A 107 -4.23 -9.72 -6.15
N ALA A 108 -4.19 -8.62 -6.90
CA ALA A 108 -4.89 -8.43 -8.17
C ALA A 108 -6.35 -8.90 -8.09
N ALA A 109 -7.08 -8.43 -7.09
CA ALA A 109 -8.40 -8.94 -6.71
C ALA A 109 -9.45 -7.83 -6.55
N SER A 110 -9.15 -6.62 -7.01
CA SER A 110 -10.10 -5.51 -6.99
C SER A 110 -11.32 -5.75 -7.88
N THR A 111 -12.43 -5.17 -7.47
CA THR A 111 -13.68 -5.27 -8.22
C THR A 111 -13.57 -4.54 -9.56
N ASP A 112 -12.97 -3.35 -9.60
CA ASP A 112 -12.95 -2.53 -10.82
C ASP A 112 -12.15 -3.16 -11.96
N PHE A 113 -11.02 -3.81 -11.65
CA PHE A 113 -10.16 -4.40 -12.68
C PHE A 113 -10.31 -5.90 -12.86
N PHE A 114 -10.53 -6.66 -11.78
CA PHE A 114 -10.36 -8.11 -11.80
C PHE A 114 -11.66 -8.91 -11.69
N SER A 115 -12.80 -8.26 -11.41
CA SER A 115 -14.11 -8.94 -11.42
C SER A 115 -14.48 -9.53 -12.78
N THR A 116 -14.06 -8.87 -13.87
CA THR A 116 -14.28 -9.31 -15.25
C THR A 116 -12.99 -9.74 -15.98
N ASN A 117 -11.82 -9.54 -15.36
CA ASN A 117 -10.52 -9.91 -15.92
C ASN A 117 -9.80 -10.96 -15.06
N THR A 118 -10.47 -12.08 -14.83
CA THR A 118 -9.98 -13.16 -13.96
C THR A 118 -8.70 -13.83 -14.49
N ALA A 119 -8.49 -13.86 -15.81
CA ALA A 119 -7.27 -14.39 -16.42
C ALA A 119 -6.04 -13.56 -16.02
N THR A 120 -6.12 -12.22 -16.10
CA THR A 120 -5.02 -11.34 -15.68
C THR A 120 -4.81 -11.41 -14.17
N SER A 121 -5.89 -11.52 -13.38
CA SER A 121 -5.78 -11.74 -11.93
C SER A 121 -4.97 -12.99 -11.59
N VAL A 122 -5.24 -14.11 -12.28
CA VAL A 122 -4.50 -15.37 -12.10
C VAL A 122 -3.05 -15.23 -12.54
N GLU A 123 -2.79 -14.58 -13.67
CA GLU A 123 -1.44 -14.35 -14.17
C GLU A 123 -0.59 -13.57 -13.17
N LEU A 124 -1.10 -12.45 -12.66
CA LEU A 124 -0.40 -11.62 -11.68
C LEU A 124 -0.15 -12.39 -10.37
N LYS A 125 -1.13 -13.17 -9.89
CA LYS A 125 -0.93 -14.03 -8.71
C LYS A 125 0.17 -15.06 -8.92
N ASN A 126 0.21 -15.69 -10.10
CA ASN A 126 1.23 -16.68 -10.46
C ASN A 126 2.60 -16.05 -10.69
N GLN A 127 2.66 -14.77 -11.09
CA GLN A 127 3.91 -14.04 -11.22
C GLN A 127 4.63 -13.88 -9.86
N PHE A 128 3.89 -13.64 -8.77
CA PHE A 128 4.48 -13.64 -7.42
C PHE A 128 4.98 -15.03 -7.01
N GLU A 129 4.24 -16.10 -7.31
CA GLU A 129 4.72 -17.47 -7.06
C GLU A 129 5.99 -17.77 -7.84
N THR A 130 6.08 -17.28 -9.08
CA THR A 130 7.29 -17.40 -9.90
C THR A 130 8.48 -16.71 -9.25
N TRP A 131 8.31 -15.51 -8.69
CA TRP A 131 9.40 -14.82 -7.96
C TRP A 131 9.78 -15.54 -6.67
N ILE A 132 8.80 -16.05 -5.92
CA ILE A 132 9.02 -16.85 -4.71
C ILE A 132 9.83 -18.11 -5.04
N SER A 133 9.40 -18.88 -6.04
CA SER A 133 10.11 -20.09 -6.49
C SER A 133 11.49 -19.77 -7.02
N ALA A 134 11.66 -18.66 -7.75
CA ALA A 134 12.95 -18.25 -8.29
C ALA A 134 13.93 -17.81 -7.19
N GLN A 135 13.45 -17.20 -6.10
CA GLN A 135 14.29 -16.90 -4.94
C GLN A 135 14.96 -18.18 -4.39
N ILE A 136 14.20 -19.26 -4.23
CA ILE A 136 14.73 -20.54 -3.73
C ILE A 136 15.57 -21.28 -4.77
N ASN A 137 15.14 -21.30 -6.04
CA ASN A 137 15.79 -22.14 -7.04
C ASN A 137 17.02 -21.47 -7.68
N GLU A 138 17.08 -20.14 -7.68
CA GLU A 138 18.14 -19.37 -8.35
C GLU A 138 19.07 -18.65 -7.35
N VAL A 139 18.53 -18.05 -6.29
CA VAL A 139 19.30 -17.21 -5.37
C VAL A 139 19.88 -18.01 -4.20
N PHE A 140 19.08 -18.83 -3.52
CA PHE A 140 19.50 -19.60 -2.34
C PHE A 140 20.73 -20.51 -2.57
N PRO A 141 20.83 -21.26 -3.69
CA PRO A 141 22.00 -22.10 -3.97
C PRO A 141 23.29 -21.30 -4.15
N ASN A 142 23.16 -20.00 -4.45
CA ASN A 142 24.26 -19.09 -4.78
C ASN A 142 24.52 -18.05 -3.68
N GLN A 143 23.95 -18.18 -2.48
CA GLN A 143 24.14 -17.21 -1.38
C GLN A 143 25.61 -16.95 -1.02
N ASN A 144 26.48 -17.96 -1.21
CA ASN A 144 27.92 -17.88 -0.92
C ASN A 144 28.77 -17.72 -2.20
N VAL A 145 28.15 -17.45 -3.35
CA VAL A 145 28.79 -17.28 -4.65
C VAL A 145 28.78 -15.81 -5.01
N GLU A 146 29.92 -15.26 -5.43
CA GLU A 146 29.97 -13.89 -5.95
C GLU A 146 29.21 -13.79 -7.27
N ALA A 147 28.27 -12.84 -7.38
CA ALA A 147 27.49 -12.64 -8.59
C ALA A 147 28.39 -12.28 -9.79
N GLN A 148 28.05 -12.80 -10.97
CA GLN A 148 28.73 -12.51 -12.24
C GLN A 148 27.69 -12.33 -13.35
N PRO A 149 28.02 -11.74 -14.50
CA PRO A 149 27.08 -11.64 -15.63
C PRO A 149 26.51 -13.02 -16.01
N GLY A 150 25.19 -13.18 -15.86
CA GLY A 150 24.48 -14.43 -16.13
C GLY A 150 24.57 -15.50 -15.03
N ILE A 151 25.12 -15.17 -13.86
CA ILE A 151 25.25 -16.06 -12.71
C ILE A 151 24.71 -15.35 -11.46
N ALA A 152 23.70 -15.96 -10.82
CA ALA A 152 23.15 -15.48 -9.56
C ALA A 152 24.20 -15.52 -8.45
N GLY A 153 24.06 -14.66 -7.44
CA GLY A 153 24.97 -14.64 -6.31
C GLY A 153 24.84 -13.39 -5.46
N GLN A 154 25.76 -13.26 -4.52
CA GLN A 154 25.88 -12.09 -3.66
C GLN A 154 26.72 -10.98 -4.32
N ILE A 155 26.32 -9.74 -4.11
CA ILE A 155 27.03 -8.54 -4.58
C ILE A 155 26.93 -7.44 -3.51
N ALA A 156 28.04 -6.76 -3.22
CA ALA A 156 28.03 -5.64 -2.28
C ALA A 156 27.48 -4.37 -2.95
N ASP A 157 26.62 -3.63 -2.25
CA ASP A 157 26.15 -2.30 -2.68
C ASP A 157 26.97 -1.14 -2.08
N GLY A 158 27.99 -1.47 -1.28
CA GLY A 158 28.80 -0.53 -0.50
C GLY A 158 28.45 -0.46 0.99
N THR A 159 27.24 -0.84 1.38
CA THR A 159 26.73 -0.83 2.76
C THR A 159 26.30 -2.21 3.27
N SER A 160 25.82 -3.06 2.37
CA SER A 160 25.26 -4.37 2.66
C SER A 160 25.49 -5.34 1.51
N THR A 161 25.27 -6.62 1.78
CA THR A 161 25.26 -7.66 0.77
C THR A 161 23.87 -7.75 0.16
N ARG A 162 23.79 -7.70 -1.16
CA ARG A 162 22.59 -7.96 -1.97
C ARG A 162 22.67 -9.34 -2.58
N TYR A 163 21.51 -9.95 -2.83
CA TYR A 163 21.43 -11.30 -3.40
C TYR A 163 20.59 -11.26 -4.67
N VAL A 164 21.26 -11.42 -5.81
CA VAL A 164 20.68 -11.18 -7.12
C VAL A 164 20.60 -12.46 -7.95
N SER A 165 19.58 -12.52 -8.80
CA SER A 165 19.43 -13.53 -9.85
C SER A 165 20.51 -13.39 -10.93
N ALA A 166 20.58 -14.34 -11.87
CA ALA A 166 21.44 -14.27 -13.05
C ALA A 166 21.13 -13.07 -13.94
N LYS A 167 19.94 -12.47 -13.79
CA LYS A 167 19.52 -11.24 -14.47
C LYS A 167 19.78 -9.97 -13.67
N GLY A 168 20.32 -10.08 -12.46
CA GLY A 168 20.54 -8.94 -11.56
C GLY A 168 19.29 -8.52 -10.77
N PHE A 169 18.27 -9.39 -10.65
CA PHE A 169 17.06 -9.07 -9.88
C PHE A 169 17.14 -9.56 -8.45
N GLU A 170 16.70 -8.72 -7.51
CA GLU A 170 16.38 -9.11 -6.13
C GLU A 170 14.88 -9.49 -6.05
N TYR A 171 14.57 -10.78 -6.11
CA TYR A 171 13.18 -11.24 -6.14
C TYR A 171 12.40 -10.89 -4.87
N ASN A 172 13.07 -10.81 -3.72
CA ASN A 172 12.47 -10.31 -2.48
C ASN A 172 12.03 -8.85 -2.60
N GLN A 173 12.82 -7.99 -3.25
CA GLN A 173 12.44 -6.59 -3.49
C GLN A 173 11.30 -6.49 -4.49
N MET A 174 11.34 -7.26 -5.58
CA MET A 174 10.26 -7.32 -6.56
C MET A 174 8.94 -7.76 -5.92
N LEU A 175 8.97 -8.77 -5.03
CA LEU A 175 7.80 -9.21 -4.29
C LEU A 175 7.31 -8.12 -3.33
N ALA A 176 8.19 -7.59 -2.47
CA ALA A 176 7.80 -6.63 -1.45
C ALA A 176 7.18 -5.36 -2.09
N LYS A 177 7.86 -4.78 -3.09
CA LYS A 177 7.39 -3.55 -3.74
C LYS A 177 6.24 -3.81 -4.69
N GLY A 178 6.18 -4.99 -5.33
CA GLY A 178 5.03 -5.40 -6.14
C GLY A 178 3.74 -5.56 -5.32
N LEU A 179 3.81 -6.04 -4.07
CA LEU A 179 2.64 -6.17 -3.20
C LEU A 179 2.05 -4.81 -2.79
N ILE A 180 2.84 -3.73 -2.79
CA ILE A 180 2.33 -2.38 -2.50
C ILE A 180 1.23 -2.02 -3.49
N GLY A 181 1.43 -2.23 -4.79
CA GLY A 181 0.38 -2.01 -5.78
C GLY A 181 -0.63 -3.13 -5.86
N ALA A 182 -0.15 -4.34 -6.12
CA ALA A 182 -1.01 -5.47 -6.47
C ALA A 182 -1.92 -5.92 -5.33
N LEU A 183 -1.55 -5.63 -4.07
CA LEU A 183 -2.39 -5.90 -2.89
C LEU A 183 -2.90 -4.60 -2.26
N MET A 184 -2.03 -3.70 -1.80
CA MET A 184 -2.48 -2.60 -0.94
C MET A 184 -3.22 -1.53 -1.74
N ALA A 185 -2.56 -0.93 -2.73
CA ALA A 185 -3.15 0.13 -3.53
C ALA A 185 -4.33 -0.37 -4.38
N ASP A 186 -4.24 -1.57 -4.98
CA ASP A 186 -5.34 -2.17 -5.74
C ASP A 186 -6.59 -2.33 -4.87
N GLN A 187 -6.43 -2.84 -3.66
CA GLN A 187 -7.56 -3.01 -2.75
C GLN A 187 -8.10 -1.67 -2.25
N ILE A 188 -7.24 -0.67 -1.96
CA ILE A 188 -7.73 0.65 -1.56
C ILE A 188 -8.49 1.30 -2.72
N LEU A 189 -7.80 1.53 -3.84
CA LEU A 189 -8.19 2.48 -4.89
C LEU A 189 -9.24 1.94 -5.87
N ASN A 190 -9.12 0.64 -6.20
CA ASN A 190 -9.90 -0.03 -7.25
C ASN A 190 -10.96 -0.98 -6.66
N ASN A 191 -11.02 -1.06 -5.33
CA ASN A 191 -11.97 -1.89 -4.63
C ASN A 191 -12.69 -1.11 -3.52
N TYR A 192 -12.07 -0.91 -2.37
CA TYR A 192 -12.79 -0.50 -1.16
C TYR A 192 -13.32 0.94 -1.18
N VAL A 193 -12.63 1.87 -1.86
CA VAL A 193 -13.12 3.25 -2.06
C VAL A 193 -13.87 3.43 -3.39
N SER A 194 -14.09 2.34 -4.14
CA SER A 194 -14.82 2.39 -5.41
C SER A 194 -16.32 2.41 -5.21
N VAL A 195 -17.02 3.25 -5.98
CA VAL A 195 -18.49 3.27 -6.03
C VAL A 195 -19.06 1.90 -6.45
N SER A 196 -18.32 1.13 -7.26
CA SER A 196 -18.73 -0.23 -7.63
C SER A 196 -18.84 -1.19 -6.44
N VAL A 197 -18.18 -0.85 -5.33
CA VAL A 197 -18.16 -1.61 -4.07
C VAL A 197 -18.94 -0.89 -2.98
N LEU A 198 -18.77 0.43 -2.85
CA LEU A 198 -19.45 1.24 -1.84
C LEU A 198 -20.95 1.27 -2.09
N ASP A 199 -21.39 1.40 -3.34
CA ASP A 199 -22.82 1.51 -3.71
C ASP A 199 -23.41 0.18 -4.20
N ALA A 200 -22.67 -0.92 -4.08
CA ALA A 200 -23.14 -2.24 -4.49
C ALA A 200 -24.35 -2.71 -3.68
N GLY A 201 -25.33 -3.33 -4.35
CA GLY A 201 -26.50 -3.91 -3.70
C GLY A 201 -27.36 -2.84 -3.03
N ASN A 202 -27.66 -3.02 -1.75
CA ASN A 202 -28.46 -2.08 -0.95
C ASN A 202 -27.60 -1.19 -0.03
N ASN A 203 -26.29 -1.09 -0.29
CA ASN A 203 -25.36 -0.46 0.64
C ASN A 203 -25.72 1.00 0.96
N VAL A 204 -26.21 1.76 -0.02
CA VAL A 204 -26.60 3.16 0.16
C VAL A 204 -27.86 3.26 1.01
N GLU A 205 -28.87 2.46 0.71
CA GLU A 205 -30.13 2.42 1.44
C GLU A 205 -29.91 1.96 2.88
N GLU A 206 -29.15 0.90 3.08
CA GLU A 206 -28.81 0.35 4.40
C GLU A 206 -27.97 1.33 5.22
N ASN A 207 -26.97 1.99 4.62
CA ASN A 207 -26.17 2.99 5.32
C ASN A 207 -27.01 4.22 5.73
N THR A 208 -27.87 4.70 4.82
CA THR A 208 -28.78 5.84 5.09
C THR A 208 -29.75 5.51 6.23
N ALA A 209 -30.29 4.29 6.22
CA ALA A 209 -31.19 3.79 7.26
C ALA A 209 -30.45 3.32 8.54
N LYS A 210 -29.12 3.44 8.59
CA LYS A 210 -28.25 2.99 9.71
C LYS A 210 -28.44 1.50 10.04
N VAL A 211 -28.71 0.68 9.03
CA VAL A 211 -28.77 -0.78 9.14
C VAL A 211 -27.35 -1.32 9.28
N THR A 212 -27.07 -1.95 10.41
CA THR A 212 -25.76 -2.53 10.71
C THR A 212 -25.67 -3.97 10.21
N LEU A 213 -24.44 -4.42 9.94
CA LEU A 213 -24.20 -5.85 9.70
C LEU A 213 -24.55 -6.66 10.96
N ASP A 214 -24.97 -7.92 10.76
CA ASP A 214 -25.40 -8.78 11.85
C ASP A 214 -24.31 -8.95 12.92
N GLY A 215 -24.68 -8.69 14.18
CA GLY A 215 -23.76 -8.70 15.31
C GLY A 215 -22.65 -7.64 15.29
N LYS A 216 -22.71 -6.62 14.41
CA LYS A 216 -21.71 -5.55 14.29
C LYS A 216 -22.31 -4.19 14.60
N ALA A 217 -21.44 -3.27 15.03
CA ALA A 217 -21.83 -1.88 15.30
C ALA A 217 -21.80 -0.99 14.05
N TYR A 218 -21.26 -1.47 12.92
CA TYR A 218 -21.06 -0.72 11.68
C TYR A 218 -22.01 -1.18 10.56
N THR A 219 -22.29 -0.30 9.61
CA THR A 219 -22.93 -0.65 8.32
C THR A 219 -21.91 -1.32 7.40
N ASN A 220 -22.38 -1.92 6.30
CA ASN A 220 -21.47 -2.53 5.33
C ASN A 220 -20.58 -1.49 4.62
N MET A 221 -21.10 -0.30 4.33
CA MET A 221 -20.35 0.78 3.67
C MET A 221 -19.25 1.33 4.58
N GLU A 222 -19.58 1.55 5.85
CA GLU A 222 -18.63 1.95 6.88
C GLU A 222 -17.45 0.97 6.98
N HIS A 223 -17.76 -0.33 7.06
CA HIS A 223 -16.75 -1.37 7.12
C HIS A 223 -15.87 -1.41 5.88
N LYS A 224 -16.44 -1.29 4.68
CA LYS A 224 -15.67 -1.26 3.43
C LYS A 224 -14.71 -0.07 3.38
N TRP A 225 -15.13 1.11 3.83
CA TRP A 225 -14.24 2.27 3.92
C TRP A 225 -13.11 2.05 4.94
N ASP A 226 -13.42 1.45 6.09
CA ASP A 226 -12.43 1.09 7.11
C ASP A 226 -11.43 0.03 6.60
N GLU A 227 -11.89 -0.91 5.76
CA GLU A 227 -11.02 -1.86 5.06
C GLU A 227 -10.06 -1.18 4.07
N ALA A 228 -10.42 -0.04 3.47
CA ALA A 228 -9.46 0.75 2.69
C ALA A 228 -8.39 1.34 3.61
N TYR A 229 -8.82 2.04 4.67
CA TYR A 229 -7.93 2.64 5.68
C TYR A 229 -6.92 1.63 6.25
N GLY A 230 -7.39 0.42 6.54
CA GLY A 230 -6.57 -0.64 7.13
C GLY A 230 -5.41 -1.12 6.25
N TYR A 231 -5.46 -0.98 4.92
CA TYR A 231 -4.33 -1.36 4.06
C TYR A 231 -3.15 -0.38 4.12
N LEU A 232 -3.34 0.82 4.67
CA LEU A 232 -2.26 1.79 4.90
C LEU A 232 -1.90 1.94 6.38
N PHE A 233 -2.89 1.93 7.27
CA PHE A 233 -2.70 2.23 8.69
C PHE A 233 -3.02 1.06 9.62
N GLY A 234 -3.30 -0.13 9.07
CA GLY A 234 -3.73 -1.30 9.84
C GLY A 234 -2.68 -1.81 10.81
N VAL A 235 -1.41 -1.55 10.57
CA VAL A 235 -0.28 -1.91 11.44
C VAL A 235 0.17 -0.77 12.34
N SER A 236 -0.32 0.46 12.12
CA SER A 236 0.14 1.63 12.85
C SER A 236 0.03 1.47 14.36
N GLN A 237 1.04 2.00 15.06
CA GLN A 237 1.10 1.97 16.53
C GLN A 237 -0.14 2.63 17.14
N ASN A 238 -0.55 3.78 16.60
CA ASN A 238 -1.81 4.43 16.92
C ASN A 238 -2.72 4.49 15.69
N LYS A 239 -3.65 3.55 15.58
CA LYS A 239 -4.60 3.46 14.46
C LYS A 239 -5.57 4.63 14.35
N ALA A 240 -5.80 5.37 15.42
CA ALA A 240 -6.65 6.56 15.41
C ALA A 240 -5.88 7.82 14.97
N LYS A 241 -4.56 7.84 15.19
CA LYS A 241 -3.66 8.96 14.86
C LYS A 241 -2.34 8.41 14.31
N PRO A 242 -2.35 7.86 13.09
CA PRO A 242 -1.23 7.06 12.58
C PRO A 242 -0.04 7.91 12.12
N LEU A 243 -0.23 9.21 11.90
CA LEU A 243 0.79 10.07 11.28
C LEU A 243 2.03 10.31 12.15
N ALA A 244 1.96 10.03 13.46
CA ALA A 244 3.11 10.19 14.34
C ALA A 244 4.27 9.23 14.01
N THR A 245 3.97 8.09 13.38
CA THR A 245 4.92 7.02 13.04
C THR A 245 4.84 6.66 11.55
N ILE A 246 4.33 7.59 10.71
CA ILE A 246 4.22 7.36 9.27
C ILE A 246 5.59 7.11 8.66
N GLY A 247 5.72 6.00 7.94
CA GLY A 247 6.99 5.56 7.37
C GLY A 247 7.71 4.49 8.20
N GLU A 248 7.25 4.20 9.41
CA GLU A 248 7.95 3.32 10.37
C GLU A 248 7.14 2.08 10.78
N ASP A 249 5.85 2.00 10.40
CA ASP A 249 4.93 0.98 10.93
C ASP A 249 4.87 -0.32 10.10
N ASP A 250 5.27 -0.29 8.82
CA ASP A 250 5.56 -1.44 7.95
C ASP A 250 6.59 -1.08 6.88
N ASP A 251 7.06 -2.09 6.12
CA ASP A 251 8.00 -1.97 4.98
C ASP A 251 7.29 -1.90 3.61
N PHE A 252 6.02 -1.50 3.62
CA PHE A 252 5.13 -1.44 2.46
C PHE A 252 4.56 -0.03 2.29
N LEU A 253 3.25 0.12 2.02
CA LEU A 253 2.68 1.41 1.65
C LEU A 253 2.89 2.48 2.73
N ASN A 254 2.88 2.11 4.02
CA ASN A 254 3.14 3.05 5.10
C ASN A 254 4.55 3.65 5.00
N GLU A 255 5.56 2.79 4.83
CA GLU A 255 6.97 3.18 4.61
C GLU A 255 7.08 4.27 3.54
N TYR A 256 6.44 4.03 2.40
CA TYR A 256 6.60 4.86 1.22
C TYR A 256 5.77 6.13 1.24
N VAL A 257 4.63 6.15 1.91
CA VAL A 257 3.95 7.41 2.23
C VAL A 257 4.86 8.28 3.11
N GLY A 258 5.51 7.70 4.14
CA GLY A 258 6.45 8.44 4.98
C GLY A 258 7.68 8.96 4.22
N LYS A 259 8.28 8.11 3.37
CA LYS A 259 9.42 8.50 2.51
C LYS A 259 9.07 9.64 1.55
N VAL A 260 7.91 9.57 0.88
CA VAL A 260 7.48 10.64 -0.02
C VAL A 260 7.11 11.90 0.76
N ASN A 261 6.44 11.79 1.90
CA ASN A 261 6.12 12.95 2.74
C ASN A 261 7.37 13.66 3.29
N SER A 262 8.49 12.97 3.42
CA SER A 262 9.76 13.55 3.86
C SER A 262 10.49 14.30 2.74
N ASP A 263 10.04 14.17 1.50
CA ASP A 263 10.53 14.96 0.36
C ASP A 263 9.84 16.35 0.39
N PRO A 264 10.60 17.46 0.42
CA PRO A 264 10.04 18.81 0.42
C PRO A 264 9.05 19.10 -0.72
N ASP A 265 9.17 18.44 -1.86
CA ASP A 265 8.26 18.64 -3.00
C ASP A 265 6.88 18.00 -2.78
N PHE A 266 6.76 17.09 -1.80
CA PHE A 266 5.55 16.35 -1.46
C PHE A 266 5.18 16.43 0.02
N GLU A 267 5.75 17.38 0.76
CA GLU A 267 5.44 17.62 2.17
C GLU A 267 3.92 17.82 2.36
N GLY A 268 3.34 17.08 3.30
CA GLY A 268 1.91 17.15 3.62
C GLY A 268 1.06 16.07 2.96
N ILE A 269 1.59 15.30 2.00
CA ILE A 269 0.83 14.22 1.33
C ILE A 269 0.28 13.18 2.32
N ALA A 270 1.00 12.90 3.41
CA ALA A 270 0.52 11.96 4.44
C ALA A 270 -0.70 12.52 5.18
N GLN A 271 -0.70 13.83 5.46
CA GLN A 271 -1.84 14.51 6.08
C GLN A 271 -3.04 14.54 5.15
N GLU A 272 -2.85 14.89 3.87
CA GLU A 272 -3.92 14.90 2.87
C GLU A 272 -4.57 13.52 2.71
N ILE A 273 -3.78 12.45 2.75
CA ILE A 273 -4.31 11.07 2.72
C ILE A 273 -5.13 10.76 3.97
N PHE A 274 -4.61 11.08 5.17
CA PHE A 274 -5.34 10.85 6.42
C PHE A 274 -6.65 11.64 6.47
N ASP A 275 -6.61 12.92 6.11
CA ASP A 275 -7.78 13.81 6.09
C ASP A 275 -8.85 13.28 5.15
N ALA A 276 -8.46 12.81 3.95
CA ALA A 276 -9.39 12.21 3.01
C ALA A 276 -10.07 10.95 3.57
N TYR A 277 -9.33 10.08 4.27
CA TYR A 277 -9.93 8.95 4.95
C TYR A 277 -10.91 9.38 6.05
N ALA A 278 -10.48 10.28 6.94
CA ALA A 278 -11.27 10.72 8.09
C ALA A 278 -12.53 11.46 7.66
N LEU A 279 -12.41 12.41 6.73
CA LEU A 279 -13.53 13.18 6.19
C LEU A 279 -14.47 12.30 5.37
N GLY A 280 -13.95 11.39 4.54
CA GLY A 280 -14.81 10.48 3.77
C GLY A 280 -15.57 9.50 4.67
N ARG A 281 -14.95 9.06 5.77
CA ARG A 281 -15.62 8.23 6.78
C ARG A 281 -16.70 9.00 7.54
N ALA A 282 -16.47 10.28 7.86
CA ALA A 282 -17.46 11.17 8.45
C ALA A 282 -18.63 11.47 7.48
N ALA A 283 -18.33 11.69 6.20
CA ALA A 283 -19.31 11.88 5.14
C ALA A 283 -20.25 10.65 5.02
N ILE A 284 -19.71 9.43 5.11
CA ILE A 284 -20.52 8.19 5.18
C ILE A 284 -21.45 8.18 6.41
N VAL A 285 -21.01 8.68 7.57
CA VAL A 285 -21.86 8.78 8.78
C VAL A 285 -23.00 9.77 8.57
N GLU A 286 -22.74 10.91 7.93
CA GLU A 286 -23.75 11.94 7.68
C GLU A 286 -24.58 11.69 6.40
N ASN A 287 -24.29 10.59 5.69
CA ASN A 287 -24.89 10.21 4.40
C ASN A 287 -24.60 11.21 3.26
N ASP A 288 -23.50 11.96 3.34
CA ASP A 288 -22.99 12.81 2.28
C ASP A 288 -22.12 11.99 1.32
N TYR A 289 -22.77 11.34 0.36
CA TYR A 289 -22.10 10.43 -0.59
C TYR A 289 -21.31 11.17 -1.66
N ASP A 290 -21.68 12.42 -1.97
CA ASP A 290 -20.92 13.27 -2.90
C ASP A 290 -19.57 13.64 -2.27
N LEU A 291 -19.57 14.11 -1.01
CA LEU A 291 -18.32 14.40 -0.29
C LEU A 291 -17.44 13.15 -0.11
N ARG A 292 -18.06 12.00 0.18
CA ARG A 292 -17.35 10.71 0.23
C ARG A 292 -16.61 10.42 -1.08
N ASP A 293 -17.26 10.63 -2.22
CA ASP A 293 -16.69 10.34 -3.54
C ASP A 293 -15.58 11.33 -3.92
N GLU A 294 -15.71 12.59 -3.50
CA GLU A 294 -14.62 13.57 -3.56
C GLU A 294 -13.39 13.10 -2.77
N GLN A 295 -13.59 12.61 -1.53
CA GLN A 295 -12.49 12.09 -0.72
C GLN A 295 -11.86 10.83 -1.33
N ALA A 296 -12.68 9.93 -1.89
CA ALA A 296 -12.18 8.76 -2.62
C ALA A 296 -11.32 9.16 -3.83
N THR A 297 -11.64 10.27 -4.49
CA THR A 297 -10.84 10.83 -5.59
C THR A 297 -9.51 11.38 -5.11
N ILE A 298 -9.49 12.06 -3.95
CA ILE A 298 -8.24 12.53 -3.32
C ILE A 298 -7.34 11.34 -2.97
N LEU A 299 -7.91 10.28 -2.34
CA LEU A 299 -7.17 9.06 -2.02
C LEU A 299 -6.52 8.42 -3.25
N ARG A 300 -7.28 8.29 -4.36
CA ARG A 300 -6.73 7.82 -5.65
C ARG A 300 -5.57 8.68 -6.11
N ASN A 301 -5.74 10.00 -6.13
CA ASN A 301 -4.70 10.89 -6.62
C ASN A 301 -3.42 10.81 -5.76
N ARG A 302 -3.54 10.89 -4.44
CA ARG A 302 -2.38 10.96 -3.54
C ARG A 302 -1.64 9.63 -3.41
N ILE A 303 -2.36 8.53 -3.26
CA ILE A 303 -1.71 7.21 -3.17
C ILE A 303 -1.04 6.85 -4.49
N SER A 304 -1.67 7.10 -5.64
CA SER A 304 -1.02 6.91 -6.94
C SER A 304 0.21 7.80 -7.14
N THR A 305 0.19 9.03 -6.60
CA THR A 305 1.36 9.92 -6.62
C THR A 305 2.52 9.32 -5.84
N VAL A 306 2.29 8.77 -4.65
CA VAL A 306 3.32 8.07 -3.86
C VAL A 306 3.98 6.97 -4.68
N LEU A 307 3.19 6.10 -5.33
CA LEU A 307 3.73 5.01 -6.14
C LEU A 307 4.54 5.52 -7.34
N ALA A 308 4.03 6.52 -8.05
CA ALA A 308 4.70 7.09 -9.21
C ALA A 308 6.03 7.76 -8.84
N VAL A 309 6.06 8.54 -7.76
CA VAL A 309 7.28 9.20 -7.26
C VAL A 309 8.34 8.16 -6.89
N ARG A 310 7.95 7.08 -6.20
CA ARG A 310 8.91 6.03 -5.83
C ARG A 310 9.39 5.23 -7.04
N ALA A 311 8.53 4.93 -8.00
CA ALA A 311 8.94 4.28 -9.25
C ALA A 311 10.03 5.11 -9.97
N VAL A 312 9.80 6.42 -10.13
CA VAL A 312 10.76 7.33 -10.78
C VAL A 312 12.05 7.44 -9.96
N TYR A 313 11.93 7.66 -8.65
CA TYR A 313 13.08 7.77 -7.76
C TYR A 313 14.02 6.57 -7.89
N TYR A 314 13.48 5.35 -7.86
CA TYR A 314 14.30 4.14 -7.91
C TYR A 314 14.90 3.89 -9.31
N LEU A 315 14.19 4.26 -10.38
CA LEU A 315 14.78 4.24 -11.73
C LEU A 315 15.98 5.21 -11.81
N GLU A 316 15.82 6.43 -11.33
CA GLU A 316 16.87 7.44 -11.35
C GLU A 316 18.05 7.05 -10.44
N SER A 317 17.78 6.55 -9.23
CA SER A 317 18.80 6.06 -8.31
C SER A 317 19.62 4.93 -8.91
N GLY A 318 18.95 3.95 -9.54
CA GLY A 318 19.63 2.87 -10.26
C GLY A 318 20.48 3.37 -11.43
N ILE A 319 19.99 4.35 -12.20
CA ILE A 319 20.76 4.99 -13.28
C ILE A 319 22.00 5.70 -12.72
N ASN A 320 21.87 6.43 -11.61
CA ASN A 320 22.98 7.15 -10.98
C ASN A 320 24.06 6.18 -10.49
N ALA A 321 23.66 5.08 -9.83
CA ALA A 321 24.58 4.03 -9.38
C ALA A 321 25.36 3.38 -10.55
N LEU A 322 24.71 3.22 -11.71
CA LEU A 322 25.38 2.74 -12.93
C LEU A 322 26.43 3.72 -13.48
N GLN A 323 26.28 5.02 -13.21
CA GLN A 323 27.18 6.08 -13.67
C GLN A 323 28.36 6.36 -12.72
N GLU A 324 28.36 5.76 -11.52
CA GLU A 324 29.48 5.88 -10.57
C GLU A 324 30.80 5.33 -11.14
N THR A 325 31.93 5.79 -10.60
CA THR A 325 33.28 5.33 -10.98
C THR A 325 34.08 4.92 -9.73
N PRO A 326 34.28 3.61 -9.49
CA PRO A 326 33.77 2.47 -10.26
C PRO A 326 32.25 2.32 -10.17
N THR A 327 31.63 1.66 -11.14
CA THR A 327 30.18 1.40 -11.16
C THR A 327 29.73 0.63 -9.92
N ASN A 328 28.67 1.10 -9.26
CA ASN A 328 28.06 0.41 -8.12
C ASN A 328 26.91 -0.50 -8.58
N TYR A 329 27.26 -1.68 -9.11
CA TYR A 329 26.26 -2.64 -9.58
C TYR A 329 25.33 -3.15 -8.48
N GLY A 330 25.82 -3.29 -7.23
CA GLY A 330 24.99 -3.73 -6.12
C GLY A 330 23.86 -2.75 -5.83
N ALA A 331 24.17 -1.46 -5.74
CA ALA A 331 23.15 -0.42 -5.56
C ALA A 331 22.23 -0.31 -6.80
N ALA A 332 22.79 -0.38 -8.00
CA ALA A 332 22.00 -0.32 -9.23
C ALA A 332 20.98 -1.47 -9.33
N PHE A 333 21.38 -2.71 -9.05
CA PHE A 333 20.49 -3.87 -9.09
C PHE A 333 19.41 -3.79 -8.01
N HIS A 334 19.77 -3.29 -6.83
CA HIS A 334 18.82 -3.06 -5.74
C HIS A 334 17.73 -2.07 -6.15
N ASP A 335 18.14 -0.87 -6.55
CA ASP A 335 17.21 0.20 -6.90
C ASP A 335 16.37 -0.16 -8.12
N LEU A 336 16.95 -0.79 -9.15
CA LEU A 336 16.19 -1.23 -10.33
C LEU A 336 15.20 -2.37 -10.02
N SER A 337 15.49 -3.22 -9.03
CA SER A 337 14.55 -4.26 -8.58
C SER A 337 13.37 -3.66 -7.81
N GLU A 338 13.62 -2.66 -6.95
CA GLU A 338 12.55 -1.89 -6.30
C GLU A 338 11.71 -1.12 -7.33
N ALA A 339 12.37 -0.43 -8.29
CA ALA A 339 11.70 0.24 -9.40
C ALA A 339 10.78 -0.70 -10.17
N TYR A 340 11.26 -1.91 -10.49
CA TYR A 340 10.43 -2.92 -11.16
C TYR A 340 9.18 -3.25 -10.36
N GLY A 341 9.29 -3.47 -9.05
CA GLY A 341 8.14 -3.74 -8.19
C GLY A 341 7.15 -2.57 -8.10
N PHE A 342 7.64 -1.33 -8.06
CA PHE A 342 6.79 -0.13 -8.14
C PHE A 342 6.14 0.06 -9.51
N MET A 343 6.83 -0.24 -10.62
CA MET A 343 6.20 -0.19 -11.94
C MET A 343 5.15 -1.28 -12.12
N PHE A 344 5.37 -2.48 -11.56
CA PHE A 344 4.38 -3.55 -11.52
C PHE A 344 3.13 -3.15 -10.70
N SER A 345 3.27 -2.13 -9.85
CA SER A 345 2.21 -1.60 -9.00
C SER A 345 1.32 -0.53 -9.67
N LEU A 346 1.65 -0.09 -10.88
CA LEU A 346 0.94 0.95 -11.66
C LEU A 346 0.08 0.34 -12.77
#